data_AF-A0A352XKD8-F1
#
_entry.id   AF-A0A352XKD8-F1
#
_cell.length_a   1.000
_cell.length_b   1.000
_cell.length_c   1.000
_cell.angle_alpha   90.00
_cell.angle_beta   90.00
_cell.angle_gamma   90.00
#
_symmetry.space_group_name_H-M   'P 1'
#
loop_
_entity.id
_entity.type
_entity.pdbx_description
1 polymer ?
#
loop_
_entity_poly.entity_id
_entity_poly.type
_entity_poly.pdbx_seq_one_letter_code
_entity_poly.pdbx_strand_id
1 'polypeptide(L)'
;MMQLPPQQLLPILLGTALAAAGWMQGAQWKSLAREDNPSDSVEVVALQQQIDQLTKENEALRSLSQGGGAFAVPPELVTRIEKQLSLSFRSTPIIHQIANEELRDRVAASIEARFGPGGIDDREKAYKLVGWLGPEDRLLGQLSALRAVGARAWFDEVSGEGWVTDRFQLENVPDQASLLRVLTRILLEQHYPMAKGEITDETMRARDALHTGVAAGVEAKYYQDNARSIGFMSLKQDNEASQLLLSMPPFLQGLMSFLSQEGKTFADQAILQSQDQLHKALHQPPTKTAELMYLFERNLPDKKVTLPTTPGEIVLEDSGGALGLRLWLDPLGDVQASRDIAEQLVDDQWRLYATDDRTHHLIWIVEFADAATTTKALTGFCGMGSYFTGSDTDLTPGKPAQTPEGRWLTIDRPSPTSLRLQNTANP
;
A
#
# COMPACT_ATOMS: atom_id res chain seq x y z
N MET A 1 9.18 48.89 6.22
CA MET A 1 8.55 47.56 6.38
C MET A 1 8.28 47.35 7.85
N MET A 2 7.01 47.34 8.26
CA MET A 2 6.60 47.17 9.66
C MET A 2 6.02 45.75 9.77
N GLN A 3 6.72 44.85 10.46
CA GLN A 3 6.24 43.49 10.71
C GLN A 3 5.27 43.52 11.89
N LEU A 4 4.04 43.05 11.68
CA LEU A 4 3.07 42.86 12.76
C LEU A 4 3.31 41.52 13.45
N PRO A 5 3.28 41.47 14.81
CA PRO A 5 3.59 40.26 15.56
C PRO A 5 2.49 39.18 15.40
N PRO A 6 2.85 37.89 15.45
CA PRO A 6 1.96 36.75 15.17
C PRO A 6 0.72 36.66 16.08
N GLN A 7 0.77 37.27 17.27
CA GLN A 7 -0.36 37.34 18.20
C GLN A 7 -1.47 38.32 17.75
N GLN A 8 -1.18 39.22 16.81
CA GLN A 8 -2.15 40.13 16.21
C GLN A 8 -2.70 39.60 14.87
N LEU A 9 -2.04 38.61 14.26
CA LEU A 9 -2.48 37.96 13.01
C LEU A 9 -3.68 37.04 13.24
N LEU A 10 -3.72 36.30 14.35
CA LEU A 10 -4.80 35.35 14.64
C LEU A 10 -6.17 36.02 14.82
N PRO A 11 -6.31 37.13 15.59
CA PRO A 11 -7.58 37.83 15.74
C PRO A 11 -8.04 38.51 14.43
N ILE A 12 -7.10 38.98 13.61
CA ILE A 12 -7.41 39.57 12.30
C ILE A 12 -7.91 38.48 11.34
N LEU A 13 -7.25 37.32 11.30
CA LEU A 13 -7.66 36.17 10.47
C LEU A 13 -9.03 35.60 10.90
N LEU A 14 -9.26 35.46 12.20
CA LEU A 14 -10.57 35.06 12.75
C LEU A 14 -11.65 36.11 12.50
N GLY A 15 -11.31 37.41 12.63
CA GLY A 15 -12.21 38.51 12.31
C GLY A 15 -12.59 38.54 10.82
N THR A 16 -11.64 38.30 9.92
CA THR A 16 -11.90 38.21 8.48
C THR A 16 -12.70 36.96 8.10
N ALA A 17 -12.47 35.83 8.76
CA ALA A 17 -13.22 34.60 8.52
C ALA A 17 -14.67 34.69 9.01
N LEU A 18 -14.92 35.31 10.17
CA LEU A 18 -16.26 35.55 10.70
C LEU A 18 -17.02 36.61 9.88
N ALA A 19 -16.33 37.64 9.40
CA ALA A 19 -16.91 38.62 8.47
C ALA A 19 -17.29 37.96 7.13
N ALA A 20 -16.45 37.07 6.59
CA ALA A 20 -16.74 36.32 5.37
C ALA A 20 -17.91 35.35 5.54
N ALA A 21 -17.98 34.64 6.67
CA ALA A 21 -19.10 33.73 6.99
C ALA A 21 -20.43 34.50 7.18
N GLY A 22 -20.39 35.66 7.85
CA GLY A 22 -21.55 36.55 7.99
C GLY A 22 -22.00 37.15 6.65
N TRP A 23 -21.07 37.45 5.75
CA TRP A 23 -21.38 37.92 4.40
C TRP A 23 -22.01 36.82 3.53
N MET A 24 -21.52 35.58 3.63
CA MET A 24 -22.08 34.42 2.93
C MET A 24 -23.49 34.04 3.41
N GLN A 25 -23.76 34.09 4.73
CA GLN A 25 -25.11 33.86 5.25
C GLN A 25 -26.07 35.02 4.89
N GLY A 26 -25.60 36.27 4.89
CA GLY A 26 -26.38 37.43 4.45
C GLY A 26 -26.69 37.44 2.95
N ALA A 27 -25.78 36.92 2.12
CA ALA A 27 -25.98 36.75 0.69
C ALA A 27 -27.01 35.65 0.37
N GLN A 28 -26.98 34.53 1.11
CA GLN A 28 -27.99 33.46 0.99
C GLN A 28 -29.41 33.90 1.36
N TRP A 29 -29.56 34.81 2.34
CA TRP A 29 -30.87 35.36 2.69
C TRP A 29 -31.39 36.38 1.67
N LYS A 30 -30.50 37.09 0.98
CA LYS A 30 -30.87 38.00 -0.12
C LYS A 30 -31.18 37.26 -1.43
N SER A 31 -30.58 36.10 -1.68
CA SER A 31 -30.86 35.29 -2.88
C SER A 31 -32.19 34.55 -2.81
N LEU A 32 -32.73 34.29 -1.61
CA LEU A 32 -34.06 33.70 -1.43
C LEU A 32 -35.22 34.71 -1.56
N ALA A 33 -34.93 36.01 -1.67
CA ALA A 33 -35.92 37.08 -1.66
C ALA A 33 -35.96 37.94 -2.94
N ARG A 34 -35.25 37.56 -4.02
CA ARG A 34 -35.11 38.40 -5.22
C ARG A 34 -35.70 37.74 -6.46
N GLU A 35 -36.65 38.43 -7.08
CA GLU A 35 -37.17 38.13 -8.42
C GLU A 35 -36.05 38.22 -9.46
N ASP A 36 -36.07 37.27 -10.41
CA ASP A 36 -35.10 37.08 -11.50
C ASP A 36 -34.74 38.40 -12.22
N ASN A 37 -33.52 38.87 -11.97
CA ASN A 37 -32.94 40.00 -12.67
C ASN A 37 -31.79 39.51 -13.56
N PRO A 38 -31.78 39.80 -14.88
CA PRO A 38 -30.80 39.23 -15.82
C PRO A 38 -29.35 39.70 -15.58
N SER A 39 -29.12 40.68 -14.70
CA SER A 39 -27.79 41.11 -14.25
C SER A 39 -27.08 40.09 -13.34
N ASP A 40 -27.83 39.28 -12.59
CA ASP A 40 -27.27 38.33 -11.62
C ASP A 40 -26.59 37.15 -12.34
N SER A 41 -27.02 36.83 -13.56
CA SER A 41 -26.39 35.79 -14.38
C SER A 41 -24.96 36.15 -14.82
N VAL A 42 -24.69 37.44 -15.07
CA VAL A 42 -23.36 37.94 -15.44
C VAL A 42 -22.43 37.93 -14.24
N GLU A 43 -22.94 38.27 -13.05
CA GLU A 43 -22.19 38.27 -11.80
C GLU A 43 -21.84 36.84 -11.34
N VAL A 44 -22.77 35.89 -11.50
CA VAL A 44 -22.53 34.47 -11.24
C VAL A 44 -21.47 33.89 -12.20
N VAL A 45 -21.50 34.24 -13.48
CA VAL A 45 -20.49 33.81 -14.45
C VAL A 45 -19.12 34.42 -14.13
N ALA A 46 -19.06 35.68 -13.73
CA ALA A 46 -17.81 36.34 -13.34
C ALA A 46 -17.22 35.74 -12.05
N LEU A 47 -18.07 35.41 -11.07
CA LEU A 47 -17.66 34.73 -9.83
C LEU A 47 -17.18 33.30 -10.11
N GLN A 48 -17.82 32.58 -11.03
CA GLN A 48 -17.36 31.25 -11.45
C GLN A 48 -15.99 31.33 -12.14
N GLN A 49 -15.77 32.33 -13.00
CA GLN A 49 -14.46 32.56 -13.62
C GLN A 49 -13.37 32.90 -12.59
N GLN A 50 -13.71 33.66 -11.55
CA GLN A 50 -12.78 33.92 -10.44
C GLN A 50 -12.49 32.67 -9.61
N ILE A 51 -13.48 31.82 -9.34
CA ILE A 51 -13.25 30.54 -8.67
C ILE A 51 -12.33 29.66 -9.53
N ASP A 52 -12.60 29.53 -10.82
CA ASP A 52 -11.78 28.74 -11.74
C ASP A 52 -10.33 29.28 -11.82
N GLN A 53 -10.17 30.61 -11.81
CA GLN A 53 -8.86 31.25 -11.79
C GLN A 53 -8.13 31.01 -10.45
N LEU A 54 -8.80 31.21 -9.32
CA LEU A 54 -8.23 30.97 -7.98
C LEU A 54 -7.91 29.49 -7.73
N THR A 55 -8.66 28.58 -8.36
CA THR A 55 -8.39 27.14 -8.31
C THR A 55 -7.13 26.82 -9.10
N LYS A 56 -7.00 27.35 -10.33
CA LYS A 56 -5.77 27.23 -11.12
C LYS A 56 -4.55 27.85 -10.45
N GLU A 57 -4.71 29.02 -9.80
CA GLU A 57 -3.63 29.67 -9.06
C GLU A 57 -3.24 28.88 -7.81
N ASN A 58 -4.20 28.30 -7.08
CA ASN A 58 -3.89 27.37 -5.98
C ASN A 58 -3.23 26.07 -6.46
N GLU A 59 -3.66 25.52 -7.59
CA GLU A 59 -3.06 24.34 -8.21
C GLU A 59 -1.62 24.62 -8.65
N ALA A 60 -1.38 25.78 -9.27
CA ALA A 60 -0.04 26.22 -9.67
C ALA A 60 0.86 26.46 -8.44
N LEU A 61 0.34 27.08 -7.38
CA LEU A 61 1.08 27.29 -6.14
C LEU A 61 1.35 25.99 -5.38
N ARG A 62 0.42 25.03 -5.40
CA ARG A 62 0.62 23.69 -4.84
C ARG A 62 1.65 22.89 -5.64
N SER A 63 1.57 22.90 -6.97
CA SER A 63 2.55 22.32 -7.89
C SER A 63 3.95 22.91 -7.64
N LEU A 64 4.06 24.24 -7.52
CA LEU A 64 5.31 24.92 -7.16
C LEU A 64 5.81 24.55 -5.76
N SER A 65 4.92 24.41 -4.77
CA SER A 65 5.30 24.03 -3.41
C SER A 65 5.76 22.58 -3.28
N GLN A 66 5.34 21.69 -4.19
CA GLN A 66 5.71 20.28 -4.20
C GLN A 66 6.87 19.95 -5.16
N GLY A 67 7.46 20.95 -5.83
CA GLY A 67 8.69 20.80 -6.61
C GLY A 67 8.55 20.12 -7.98
N GLY A 68 7.33 20.00 -8.53
CA GLY A 68 7.09 19.43 -9.87
C GLY A 68 6.11 20.30 -10.67
N GLY A 69 6.27 20.35 -12.00
CA GLY A 69 5.34 21.08 -12.87
C GLY A 69 4.03 20.31 -13.06
N ALA A 70 2.89 21.00 -13.17
CA ALA A 70 1.62 20.33 -13.46
C ALA A 70 1.65 19.62 -14.82
N PHE A 71 1.29 18.35 -14.87
CA PHE A 71 1.17 17.57 -16.09
C PHE A 71 -0.29 17.54 -16.58
N ALA A 72 -0.51 17.99 -17.82
CA ALA A 72 -1.84 18.00 -18.41
C ALA A 72 -2.28 16.59 -18.81
N VAL A 73 -3.28 16.05 -18.11
CA VAL A 73 -3.85 14.73 -18.42
C VAL A 73 -4.79 14.82 -19.63
N PRO A 74 -4.61 13.98 -20.67
CA PRO A 74 -5.55 13.95 -21.80
C PRO A 74 -6.97 13.55 -21.37
N PRO A 75 -8.02 14.30 -21.76
CA PRO A 75 -9.40 13.99 -21.40
C PRO A 75 -9.89 12.62 -21.88
N GLU A 76 -9.31 12.11 -22.97
CA GLU A 76 -9.63 10.81 -23.53
C GLU A 76 -9.26 9.66 -22.58
N LEU A 77 -8.13 9.78 -21.88
CA LEU A 77 -7.69 8.78 -20.90
C LEU A 77 -8.58 8.79 -19.66
N VAL A 78 -9.00 9.98 -19.21
CA VAL A 78 -9.98 10.15 -18.12
C VAL A 78 -11.30 9.49 -18.48
N THR A 79 -11.89 9.89 -19.60
CA THR A 79 -13.18 9.35 -20.10
C THR A 79 -13.13 7.82 -20.26
N ARG A 80 -11.98 7.29 -20.71
CA ARG A 80 -11.77 5.85 -20.87
C ARG A 80 -11.88 5.12 -19.52
N ILE A 81 -11.18 5.59 -18.49
CA ILE A 81 -11.18 4.94 -17.16
C ILE A 81 -12.56 5.02 -16.55
N GLU A 82 -13.20 6.19 -16.63
CA GLU A 82 -14.55 6.40 -16.10
C GLU A 82 -15.55 5.41 -16.72
N LYS A 83 -15.51 5.28 -18.05
CA LYS A 83 -16.35 4.32 -18.77
C LYS A 83 -16.01 2.87 -18.42
N GLN A 84 -14.72 2.54 -18.27
CA GLN A 84 -14.30 1.17 -18.01
C GLN A 84 -14.68 0.70 -16.61
N LEU A 85 -14.60 1.59 -15.62
CA LEU A 85 -14.93 1.26 -14.23
C LEU A 85 -16.35 1.65 -13.82
N SER A 86 -17.13 2.28 -14.71
CA SER A 86 -18.46 2.82 -14.40
C SER A 86 -18.44 3.79 -13.19
N LEU A 87 -17.38 4.59 -13.11
CA LEU A 87 -17.17 5.60 -12.06
C LEU A 87 -16.86 6.94 -12.72
N SER A 88 -16.99 8.03 -11.97
CA SER A 88 -16.58 9.37 -12.43
C SER A 88 -15.61 9.99 -11.44
N PHE A 89 -14.60 10.71 -11.90
CA PHE A 89 -13.71 11.43 -11.00
C PHE A 89 -14.53 12.45 -10.17
N ARG A 90 -14.35 12.44 -8.84
CA ARG A 90 -14.99 13.41 -7.93
C ARG A 90 -14.29 14.76 -7.97
N SER A 91 -13.02 14.77 -8.35
CA SER A 91 -12.19 15.94 -8.59
C SER A 91 -11.19 15.64 -9.70
N THR A 92 -10.75 16.67 -10.43
CA THR A 92 -9.73 16.56 -11.48
C THR A 92 -8.51 15.78 -10.96
N PRO A 93 -8.04 14.74 -11.67
CA PRO A 93 -6.85 14.01 -11.25
C PRO A 93 -5.62 14.93 -11.32
N ILE A 94 -4.87 14.98 -10.22
CA ILE A 94 -3.66 15.80 -10.11
C ILE A 94 -2.46 14.92 -10.46
N ILE A 95 -1.74 15.29 -11.52
CA ILE A 95 -0.50 14.64 -11.95
C ILE A 95 0.61 15.69 -12.03
N HIS A 96 1.76 15.40 -11.45
CA HIS A 96 2.95 16.24 -11.50
C HIS A 96 4.03 15.62 -12.39
N GLN A 97 4.82 16.47 -13.04
CA GLN A 97 6.03 16.07 -13.73
C GLN A 97 7.24 16.37 -12.85
N ILE A 98 8.10 15.37 -12.68
CA ILE A 98 9.33 15.43 -11.87
C ILE A 98 10.53 14.90 -12.65
N ALA A 99 11.73 15.26 -12.22
CA ALA A 99 12.94 14.63 -12.74
C ALA A 99 12.99 13.15 -12.34
N ASN A 100 13.50 12.28 -13.22
CA ASN A 100 13.54 10.84 -12.97
C ASN A 100 14.32 10.47 -11.69
N GLU A 101 15.37 11.19 -11.36
CA GLU A 101 16.17 11.01 -10.14
C GLU A 101 15.41 11.31 -8.84
N GLU A 102 14.40 12.19 -8.87
CA GLU A 102 13.61 12.53 -7.68
C GLU A 102 12.60 11.44 -7.30
N LEU A 103 12.25 10.55 -8.24
CA LEU A 103 11.17 9.59 -8.03
C LEU A 103 11.45 8.68 -6.83
N ARG A 104 12.69 8.20 -6.68
CA ARG A 104 13.05 7.31 -5.57
C ARG A 104 12.88 7.98 -4.22
N ASP A 105 13.33 9.22 -4.09
CA ASP A 105 13.27 9.97 -2.83
C ASP A 105 11.81 10.28 -2.45
N ARG A 106 10.96 10.59 -3.44
CA ARG A 106 9.52 10.78 -3.22
C ARG A 106 8.81 9.50 -2.80
N VAL A 107 9.15 8.38 -3.44
CA VAL A 107 8.63 7.07 -3.05
C VAL A 107 9.05 6.74 -1.61
N ALA A 108 10.31 6.98 -1.25
CA ALA A 108 10.79 6.77 0.12
C ALA A 108 10.03 7.64 1.12
N ALA A 109 9.89 8.95 0.85
CA ALA A 109 9.14 9.86 1.71
C ALA A 109 7.66 9.46 1.88
N SER A 110 7.02 8.95 0.81
CA SER A 110 5.65 8.43 0.87
C SER A 110 5.55 7.16 1.72
N ILE A 111 6.52 6.24 1.62
CA ILE A 111 6.56 5.04 2.46
C ILE A 111 6.74 5.44 3.93
N GLU A 112 7.63 6.38 4.25
CA GLU A 112 7.82 6.87 5.62
C GLU A 112 6.57 7.58 6.15
N ALA A 113 5.98 8.48 5.37
CA ALA A 113 4.80 9.24 5.78
C ALA A 113 3.60 8.34 6.10
N ARG A 114 3.49 7.19 5.41
CA ARG A 114 2.45 6.19 5.68
C ARG A 114 2.53 5.58 7.07
N PHE A 115 3.74 5.27 7.54
CA PHE A 115 3.94 4.58 8.82
C PHE A 115 4.22 5.53 9.99
N GLY A 116 4.45 6.80 9.70
CA GLY A 116 4.83 7.81 10.69
C GLY A 116 6.29 7.69 11.14
N PRO A 117 6.72 8.58 12.05
CA PRO A 117 8.11 8.65 12.49
C PRO A 117 8.60 7.31 13.08
N GLY A 118 9.69 6.75 12.55
CA GLY A 118 10.30 5.50 13.01
C GLY A 118 9.53 4.22 12.64
N GLY A 119 8.30 4.33 12.12
CA GLY A 119 7.43 3.17 11.89
C GLY A 119 7.96 2.18 10.84
N ILE A 120 8.73 2.65 9.86
CA ILE A 120 9.39 1.78 8.87
C ILE A 120 10.64 1.09 9.45
N ASP A 121 11.37 1.77 10.33
CA ASP A 121 12.58 1.22 10.97
C ASP A 121 12.20 0.11 11.96
N ASP A 122 11.12 0.30 12.72
CA ASP A 122 10.62 -0.72 13.63
C ASP A 122 10.07 -1.95 12.89
N ARG A 123 9.44 -1.75 11.72
CA ARG A 123 9.08 -2.85 10.80
C ARG A 123 10.31 -3.55 10.25
N GLU A 124 11.36 -2.82 9.85
CA GLU A 124 12.62 -3.45 9.40
C GLU A 124 13.21 -4.33 10.50
N LYS A 125 13.28 -3.84 11.74
CA LYS A 125 13.74 -4.63 12.91
C LYS A 125 12.87 -5.87 13.11
N ALA A 126 11.54 -5.71 13.12
CA ALA A 126 10.62 -6.83 13.29
C ALA A 126 10.80 -7.87 12.18
N TYR A 127 10.86 -7.45 10.92
CA TYR A 127 10.96 -8.37 9.78
C TYR A 127 12.30 -9.11 9.75
N LYS A 128 13.39 -8.47 10.21
CA LYS A 128 14.69 -9.13 10.43
C LYS A 128 14.62 -10.19 11.54
N LEU A 129 13.90 -9.91 12.63
CA LEU A 129 13.70 -10.88 13.71
C LEU A 129 12.74 -12.01 13.32
N VAL A 130 11.73 -11.75 12.49
CA VAL A 130 10.86 -12.80 11.94
C VAL A 130 11.67 -13.69 11.00
N GLY A 131 12.63 -13.10 10.29
CA GLY A 131 13.43 -13.77 9.26
C GLY A 131 12.88 -13.57 7.84
N TRP A 132 11.98 -12.60 7.64
CA TRP A 132 11.57 -12.15 6.32
C TRP A 132 12.66 -11.34 5.59
N LEU A 133 13.49 -10.65 6.37
CA LEU A 133 14.65 -9.90 5.88
C LEU A 133 15.93 -10.47 6.49
N GLY A 134 17.01 -10.47 5.70
CA GLY A 134 18.36 -10.74 6.17
C GLY A 134 18.97 -9.56 6.92
N PRO A 135 20.13 -9.75 7.57
CA PRO A 135 20.77 -8.72 8.39
C PRO A 135 21.11 -7.42 7.61
N GLU A 136 21.58 -7.59 6.37
CA GLU A 136 22.03 -6.49 5.50
C GLU A 136 20.89 -5.85 4.68
N ASP A 137 19.70 -6.43 4.70
CA ASP A 137 18.56 -5.90 3.97
C ASP A 137 18.09 -4.57 4.56
N ARG A 138 17.58 -3.70 3.68
CA ARG A 138 17.17 -2.34 4.00
C ARG A 138 15.77 -2.11 3.44
N LEU A 139 14.76 -2.22 4.30
CA LEU A 139 13.35 -2.27 3.91
C LEU A 139 12.95 -1.04 3.10
N LEU A 140 13.19 0.16 3.62
CA LEU A 140 12.86 1.41 2.92
C LEU A 140 13.66 1.56 1.62
N GLY A 141 14.96 1.29 1.67
CA GLY A 141 15.86 1.44 0.53
C GLY A 141 15.54 0.49 -0.62
N GLN A 142 15.13 -0.74 -0.30
CA GLN A 142 14.76 -1.79 -1.26
C GLN A 142 13.34 -1.57 -1.80
N LEU A 143 12.35 -1.27 -0.95
CA LEU A 143 10.99 -0.97 -1.40
C LEU A 143 10.93 0.29 -2.28
N SER A 144 11.66 1.34 -1.92
CA SER A 144 11.73 2.55 -2.74
C SER A 144 12.37 2.27 -4.11
N ALA A 145 13.44 1.48 -4.14
CA ALA A 145 14.06 1.05 -5.39
C ALA A 145 13.11 0.22 -6.26
N LEU A 146 12.42 -0.76 -5.69
CA LEU A 146 11.48 -1.63 -6.42
C LEU A 146 10.30 -0.88 -7.04
N ARG A 147 9.89 0.24 -6.43
CA ARG A 147 8.79 1.08 -6.93
C ARG A 147 9.25 2.18 -7.89
N ALA A 148 10.52 2.57 -7.86
CA ALA A 148 11.05 3.68 -8.67
C ALA A 148 11.85 3.22 -9.90
N VAL A 149 12.59 2.11 -9.83
CA VAL A 149 13.42 1.65 -10.96
C VAL A 149 12.54 1.23 -12.13
N GLY A 150 12.81 1.83 -13.30
CA GLY A 150 12.03 1.63 -14.52
C GLY A 150 10.67 2.34 -14.55
N ALA A 151 10.22 2.90 -13.43
CA ALA A 151 8.92 3.56 -13.35
C ALA A 151 8.95 4.92 -14.07
N ARG A 152 8.01 5.11 -14.99
CA ARG A 152 7.77 6.38 -15.70
C ARG A 152 6.58 7.16 -15.17
N ALA A 153 5.72 6.48 -14.44
CA ALA A 153 4.60 7.05 -13.73
C ALA A 153 4.43 6.33 -12.39
N TRP A 154 4.00 7.05 -11.37
CA TRP A 154 3.82 6.54 -10.02
C TRP A 154 2.60 7.17 -9.35
N PHE A 155 1.96 6.43 -8.45
CA PHE A 155 0.84 6.86 -7.64
C PHE A 155 1.26 6.88 -6.17
N ASP A 156 1.01 7.99 -5.49
CA ASP A 156 1.27 8.16 -4.06
C ASP A 156 -0.02 7.96 -3.30
N GLU A 157 0.00 6.93 -2.48
CA GLU A 157 -1.16 6.54 -1.69
C GLU A 157 -1.38 7.50 -0.51
N VAL A 158 -0.40 8.32 -0.12
CA VAL A 158 -0.51 9.27 1.00
C VAL A 158 -1.25 10.53 0.58
N SER A 159 -0.89 11.12 -0.56
CA SER A 159 -1.55 12.34 -1.08
C SER A 159 -2.73 12.04 -2.01
N GLY A 160 -2.79 10.85 -2.61
CA GLY A 160 -3.80 10.50 -3.61
C GLY A 160 -3.55 11.14 -4.98
N GLU A 161 -2.35 11.65 -5.23
CA GLU A 161 -1.93 12.28 -6.49
C GLU A 161 -1.09 11.32 -7.34
N GLY A 162 -0.64 11.76 -8.51
CA GLY A 162 0.25 10.99 -9.38
C GLY A 162 1.47 11.78 -9.86
N TRP A 163 2.49 11.05 -10.28
CA TRP A 163 3.73 11.61 -10.83
C TRP A 163 4.03 10.94 -12.16
N VAL A 164 4.61 11.70 -13.07
CA VAL A 164 5.29 11.22 -14.26
C VAL A 164 6.72 11.76 -14.27
N THR A 165 7.66 10.98 -14.79
CA THR A 165 9.05 11.41 -14.90
C THR A 165 9.26 12.23 -16.18
N ASP A 166 10.36 12.97 -16.24
CA ASP A 166 10.85 13.65 -17.45
C ASP A 166 11.14 12.69 -18.63
N ARG A 167 11.24 11.39 -18.38
CA ARG A 167 11.35 10.33 -19.40
C ARG A 167 10.01 9.88 -19.98
N PHE A 168 8.89 10.30 -19.40
CA PHE A 168 7.55 9.98 -19.86
C PHE A 168 7.25 10.66 -21.20
N GLN A 169 6.73 9.90 -22.16
CA GLN A 169 6.38 10.38 -23.49
C GLN A 169 4.93 10.01 -23.78
N LEU A 170 4.07 11.02 -23.94
CA LEU A 170 2.64 10.80 -24.06
C LEU A 170 2.27 10.06 -25.35
N GLU A 171 3.12 10.08 -26.36
CA GLU A 171 2.90 9.41 -27.64
C GLU A 171 3.15 7.89 -27.54
N ASN A 172 3.86 7.44 -26.50
CA ASN A 172 4.19 6.05 -26.29
C ASN A 172 3.05 5.31 -25.59
N VAL A 173 2.53 4.26 -26.22
CA VAL A 173 1.49 3.39 -25.64
C VAL A 173 1.88 2.84 -24.26
N PRO A 174 3.12 2.35 -24.00
CA PRO A 174 3.49 1.89 -22.66
C PRO A 174 3.42 2.97 -21.57
N ASP A 175 3.74 4.22 -21.94
CA ASP A 175 3.69 5.36 -21.02
C ASP A 175 2.22 5.76 -20.77
N GLN A 176 1.39 5.81 -21.82
CA GLN A 176 -0.06 5.98 -21.65
C GLN A 176 -0.68 4.88 -20.78
N ALA A 177 -0.26 3.63 -20.93
CA ALA A 177 -0.72 2.51 -20.12
C ALA A 177 -0.33 2.69 -18.63
N SER A 178 0.90 3.13 -18.38
CA SER A 178 1.38 3.46 -17.04
C SER A 178 0.60 4.63 -16.42
N LEU A 179 0.29 5.67 -17.20
CA LEU A 179 -0.55 6.77 -16.76
C LEU A 179 -1.99 6.32 -16.45
N LEU A 180 -2.57 5.43 -17.28
CA LEU A 180 -3.89 4.85 -17.01
C LEU A 180 -3.92 4.08 -15.68
N ARG A 181 -2.84 3.36 -15.35
CA ARG A 181 -2.69 2.69 -14.06
C ARG A 181 -2.71 3.69 -12.89
N VAL A 182 -1.97 4.80 -13.01
CA VAL A 182 -1.95 5.87 -11.99
C VAL A 182 -3.32 6.54 -11.86
N LEU A 183 -3.93 6.94 -12.97
CA LEU A 183 -5.26 7.57 -12.99
C LEU A 183 -6.34 6.64 -12.40
N THR A 184 -6.25 5.34 -12.66
CA THR A 184 -7.15 4.35 -12.06
C THR A 184 -6.99 4.33 -10.54
N ARG A 185 -5.75 4.34 -10.03
CA ARG A 185 -5.49 4.39 -8.59
C ARG A 185 -6.03 5.68 -7.96
N ILE A 186 -5.88 6.83 -8.61
CA ILE A 186 -6.47 8.11 -8.17
C ILE A 186 -8.00 8.01 -8.10
N LEU A 187 -8.64 7.48 -9.15
CA LEU A 187 -10.10 7.32 -9.19
C LEU A 187 -10.59 6.41 -8.04
N LEU A 188 -9.89 5.29 -7.82
CA LEU A 188 -10.23 4.38 -6.74
C LEU A 188 -10.03 5.03 -5.36
N GLU A 189 -8.97 5.81 -5.15
CA GLU A 189 -8.75 6.52 -3.88
C GLU A 189 -9.82 7.59 -3.62
N GLN A 190 -10.30 8.28 -4.66
CA GLN A 190 -11.39 9.26 -4.53
C GLN A 190 -12.72 8.62 -4.10
N HIS A 191 -13.01 7.40 -4.54
CA HIS A 191 -14.27 6.70 -4.22
C HIS A 191 -14.21 5.81 -3.00
N TYR A 192 -13.07 5.13 -2.83
CA TYR A 192 -12.83 4.08 -1.85
C TYR A 192 -11.56 4.40 -1.06
N PRO A 193 -11.48 5.56 -0.38
CA PRO A 193 -10.28 5.94 0.34
C PRO A 193 -9.96 4.94 1.44
N MET A 194 -8.69 4.86 1.83
CA MET A 194 -8.31 4.05 2.98
C MET A 194 -9.09 4.50 4.23
N ALA A 195 -9.54 3.54 5.04
CA ALA A 195 -10.21 3.86 6.29
C ALA A 195 -9.29 4.70 7.19
N LYS A 196 -9.86 5.61 7.99
CA LYS A 196 -9.10 6.39 8.96
C LYS A 196 -9.02 5.60 10.27
N GLY A 197 -7.81 5.40 10.80
CA GLY A 197 -7.58 4.71 12.08
C GLY A 197 -6.35 3.81 12.03
N GLU A 198 -6.15 3.03 13.10
CA GLU A 198 -5.12 1.99 13.14
C GLU A 198 -5.54 0.85 12.20
N ILE A 199 -4.80 0.67 11.12
CA ILE A 199 -4.96 -0.41 10.15
C ILE A 199 -3.68 -1.25 10.20
N THR A 200 -3.83 -2.56 10.22
CA THR A 200 -2.71 -3.51 10.18
C THR A 200 -2.04 -3.52 8.81
N ASP A 201 -0.75 -3.82 8.77
CA ASP A 201 0.00 -3.99 7.52
C ASP A 201 -0.70 -5.01 6.61
N GLU A 202 -1.30 -6.07 7.16
CA GLU A 202 -2.03 -7.07 6.37
C GLU A 202 -3.24 -6.47 5.64
N THR A 203 -4.09 -5.72 6.35
CA THR A 203 -5.28 -5.09 5.76
C THR A 203 -4.87 -4.06 4.71
N MET A 204 -3.80 -3.31 4.95
CA MET A 204 -3.26 -2.38 3.95
C MET A 204 -2.79 -3.13 2.70
N ARG A 205 -1.99 -4.19 2.84
CA ARG A 205 -1.50 -5.00 1.71
C ARG A 205 -2.66 -5.61 0.91
N ALA A 206 -3.69 -6.13 1.59
CA ALA A 206 -4.85 -6.72 0.95
C ALA A 206 -5.62 -5.69 0.11
N ARG A 207 -5.89 -4.51 0.67
CA ARG A 207 -6.51 -3.40 -0.06
C ARG A 207 -5.65 -2.91 -1.22
N ASP A 208 -4.36 -2.67 -0.98
CA ASP A 208 -3.44 -2.16 -1.98
C ASP A 208 -3.29 -3.14 -3.16
N ALA A 209 -3.37 -4.45 -2.90
CA ALA A 209 -3.41 -5.47 -3.92
C ALA A 209 -4.69 -5.40 -4.76
N LEU A 210 -5.87 -5.25 -4.15
CA LEU A 210 -7.12 -5.05 -4.90
C LEU A 210 -7.03 -3.82 -5.82
N HIS A 211 -6.63 -2.67 -5.28
CA HIS A 211 -6.53 -1.43 -6.06
C HIS A 211 -5.47 -1.53 -7.17
N THR A 212 -4.32 -2.15 -6.89
CA THR A 212 -3.28 -2.39 -7.90
C THR A 212 -3.74 -3.37 -8.96
N GLY A 213 -4.47 -4.42 -8.57
CA GLY A 213 -5.03 -5.42 -9.47
C GLY A 213 -6.02 -4.85 -10.46
N VAL A 214 -6.95 -4.01 -9.99
CA VAL A 214 -7.89 -3.29 -10.85
C VAL A 214 -7.15 -2.39 -11.83
N ALA A 215 -6.17 -1.63 -11.36
CA ALA A 215 -5.36 -0.75 -12.20
C ALA A 215 -4.55 -1.53 -13.25
N ALA A 216 -4.00 -2.69 -12.89
CA ALA A 216 -3.31 -3.61 -13.81
C ALA A 216 -4.28 -4.23 -14.84
N GLY A 217 -5.53 -4.48 -14.46
CA GLY A 217 -6.59 -4.89 -15.39
C GLY A 217 -6.93 -3.82 -16.43
N VAL A 218 -6.99 -2.55 -16.02
CA VAL A 218 -7.16 -1.40 -16.92
C VAL A 218 -6.00 -1.28 -17.90
N GLU A 219 -4.77 -1.34 -17.38
CA GLU A 219 -3.55 -1.35 -18.17
C GLU A 219 -3.56 -2.50 -19.22
N ALA A 220 -3.83 -3.72 -18.79
CA ALA A 220 -3.87 -4.90 -19.66
C ALA A 220 -4.93 -4.77 -20.77
N LYS A 221 -6.13 -4.25 -20.46
CA LYS A 221 -7.18 -4.01 -21.46
C LYS A 221 -6.75 -2.97 -22.48
N TYR A 222 -6.07 -1.92 -22.04
CA TYR A 222 -5.55 -0.89 -22.95
C TYR A 222 -4.48 -1.45 -23.90
N TYR A 223 -3.57 -2.30 -23.42
CA TYR A 223 -2.64 -3.01 -24.31
C TYR A 223 -3.36 -3.92 -25.30
N GLN A 224 -4.38 -4.67 -24.86
CA GLN A 224 -5.17 -5.54 -25.74
C GLN A 224 -5.89 -4.76 -26.84
N ASP A 225 -6.48 -3.61 -26.52
CA ASP A 225 -7.17 -2.76 -27.50
C ASP A 225 -6.19 -2.18 -28.52
N ASN A 226 -5.00 -1.71 -28.07
CA ASN A 226 -3.95 -1.22 -28.98
C ASN A 226 -3.38 -2.34 -29.84
N ALA A 227 -3.12 -3.52 -29.28
CA ALA A 227 -2.62 -4.65 -30.06
C ALA A 227 -3.59 -5.07 -31.18
N ARG A 228 -4.90 -4.90 -30.97
CA ARG A 228 -5.92 -5.12 -32.00
C ARG A 228 -5.92 -4.06 -33.09
N SER A 229 -5.61 -2.79 -32.77
CA SER A 229 -5.66 -1.69 -33.73
C SER A 229 -4.37 -1.50 -34.53
N ILE A 230 -3.21 -1.69 -33.91
CA ILE A 230 -1.89 -1.40 -34.50
C ILE A 230 -0.99 -2.64 -34.67
N GLY A 231 -1.45 -3.83 -34.26
CA GLY A 231 -0.69 -5.08 -34.33
C GLY A 231 0.11 -5.37 -33.05
N PHE A 232 0.86 -6.49 -33.05
CA PHE A 232 1.61 -6.92 -31.86
C PHE A 232 2.66 -5.88 -31.47
N MET A 233 2.52 -5.32 -30.26
CA MET A 233 3.49 -4.40 -29.69
C MET A 233 4.52 -5.20 -28.90
N SER A 234 5.81 -4.90 -29.10
CA SER A 234 6.84 -5.40 -28.19
C SER A 234 6.56 -4.79 -26.81
N LEU A 235 6.18 -5.63 -25.85
CA LEU A 235 6.25 -5.26 -24.44
C LEU A 235 7.73 -4.99 -24.17
N LYS A 236 8.10 -3.72 -24.05
CA LYS A 236 9.44 -3.35 -23.63
C LYS A 236 9.55 -3.77 -22.16
N GLN A 237 9.86 -5.03 -21.90
CA GLN A 237 10.14 -5.51 -20.55
C GLN A 237 11.29 -4.67 -20.03
N ASP A 238 11.04 -4.00 -18.92
CA ASP A 238 12.09 -3.28 -18.23
C ASP A 238 13.00 -4.32 -17.55
N ASN A 239 14.04 -4.70 -18.28
CA ASN A 239 15.00 -5.71 -17.83
C ASN A 239 15.65 -5.29 -16.50
N GLU A 240 15.83 -3.99 -16.24
CA GLU A 240 16.40 -3.50 -14.98
C GLU A 240 15.45 -3.76 -13.82
N ALA A 241 14.18 -3.39 -13.93
CA ALA A 241 13.19 -3.61 -12.87
C ALA A 241 13.01 -5.10 -12.55
N SER A 242 13.01 -5.95 -13.60
CA SER A 242 12.90 -7.40 -13.44
C SER A 242 14.14 -8.01 -12.77
N GLN A 243 15.33 -7.58 -13.17
CA GLN A 243 16.59 -8.01 -12.54
C GLN A 243 16.70 -7.53 -11.10
N LEU A 244 16.26 -6.30 -10.81
CA LEU A 244 16.20 -5.77 -9.46
C LEU A 244 15.25 -6.59 -8.59
N LEU A 245 14.05 -6.90 -9.08
CA LEU A 245 13.12 -7.76 -8.34
C LEU A 245 13.77 -9.11 -8.02
N LEU A 246 14.37 -9.77 -9.00
CA LEU A 246 15.03 -11.07 -8.81
C LEU A 246 16.23 -11.03 -7.85
N SER A 247 16.85 -9.86 -7.62
CA SER A 247 17.95 -9.69 -6.67
C SER A 247 17.50 -9.40 -5.24
N MET A 248 16.21 -9.15 -5.01
CA MET A 248 15.66 -8.91 -3.67
C MET A 248 15.53 -10.19 -2.85
N PRO A 249 15.40 -10.10 -1.51
CA PRO A 249 15.00 -11.21 -0.67
C PRO A 249 13.65 -11.81 -1.12
N PRO A 250 13.44 -13.14 -0.99
CA PRO A 250 12.20 -13.81 -1.40
C PRO A 250 10.92 -13.15 -0.85
N PHE A 251 10.98 -12.63 0.38
CA PHE A 251 9.87 -11.89 0.98
C PHE A 251 9.49 -10.65 0.18
N LEU A 252 10.46 -9.79 -0.17
CA LEU A 252 10.19 -8.57 -0.95
C LEU A 252 9.75 -8.90 -2.38
N GLN A 253 10.30 -9.96 -2.98
CA GLN A 253 9.83 -10.46 -4.28
C GLN A 253 8.36 -10.86 -4.24
N GLY A 254 7.98 -11.60 -3.19
CA GLY A 254 6.62 -12.04 -2.93
C GLY A 254 5.66 -10.89 -2.66
N LEU A 255 6.06 -9.92 -1.85
CA LEU A 255 5.26 -8.72 -1.57
C LEU A 255 4.94 -7.94 -2.84
N MET A 256 5.96 -7.69 -3.69
CA MET A 256 5.75 -6.93 -4.92
C MET A 256 4.92 -7.70 -5.96
N SER A 257 5.17 -9.00 -6.08
CA SER A 257 4.40 -9.88 -6.98
C SER A 257 2.93 -9.99 -6.54
N PHE A 258 2.67 -10.11 -5.23
CA PHE A 258 1.32 -10.23 -4.68
C PHE A 258 0.38 -9.10 -5.13
N LEU A 259 0.86 -7.85 -5.07
CA LEU A 259 0.05 -6.67 -5.44
C LEU A 259 -0.47 -6.73 -6.87
N SER A 260 0.35 -7.23 -7.81
CA SER A 260 0.04 -7.21 -9.24
C SER A 260 -0.50 -8.53 -9.78
N GLN A 261 -0.19 -9.66 -9.13
CA GLN A 261 -0.61 -10.99 -9.55
C GLN A 261 -1.90 -11.41 -8.84
N GLU A 262 -1.86 -11.60 -7.52
CA GLU A 262 -3.03 -12.07 -6.76
C GLU A 262 -4.11 -10.99 -6.69
N GLY A 263 -3.71 -9.73 -6.52
CA GLY A 263 -4.61 -8.58 -6.62
C GLY A 263 -5.37 -8.52 -7.95
N LYS A 264 -4.67 -8.75 -9.06
CA LYS A 264 -5.28 -8.75 -10.39
C LYS A 264 -6.17 -9.98 -10.61
N THR A 265 -5.73 -11.16 -10.20
CA THR A 265 -6.53 -12.39 -10.29
C THR A 265 -7.85 -12.23 -9.54
N PHE A 266 -7.82 -11.69 -8.33
CA PHE A 266 -9.02 -11.39 -7.55
C PHE A 266 -9.93 -10.37 -8.26
N ALA A 267 -9.37 -9.25 -8.74
CA ALA A 267 -10.13 -8.22 -9.44
C ALA A 267 -10.77 -8.76 -10.74
N ASP A 268 -10.03 -9.54 -11.52
CA ASP A 268 -10.52 -10.17 -12.76
C ASP A 268 -11.65 -11.15 -12.45
N GLN A 269 -11.53 -11.96 -11.38
CA GLN A 269 -12.61 -12.85 -10.97
C GLN A 269 -13.87 -12.10 -10.56
N ALA A 270 -13.74 -10.99 -9.81
CA ALA A 270 -14.88 -10.15 -9.45
C ALA A 270 -15.57 -9.59 -10.72
N ILE A 271 -14.78 -9.08 -11.68
CA ILE A 271 -15.30 -8.58 -12.97
C ILE A 271 -16.00 -9.69 -13.78
N LEU A 272 -15.43 -10.91 -13.79
CA LEU A 272 -16.03 -12.08 -14.46
C LEU A 272 -17.41 -12.43 -13.89
N GLN A 273 -17.64 -12.17 -12.59
CA GLN A 273 -18.95 -12.35 -11.98
C GLN A 273 -19.90 -11.21 -12.35
N SER A 274 -19.51 -9.96 -12.12
CA SER A 274 -20.14 -8.74 -12.67
C SER A 274 -19.36 -7.49 -12.25
N GLN A 275 -19.64 -6.36 -12.92
CA GLN A 275 -19.14 -5.05 -12.49
C GLN A 275 -19.59 -4.72 -11.05
N ASP A 276 -20.81 -5.10 -10.67
CA ASP A 276 -21.33 -4.87 -9.31
C ASP A 276 -20.54 -5.65 -8.25
N GLN A 277 -20.03 -6.85 -8.56
CA GLN A 277 -19.17 -7.59 -7.62
C GLN A 277 -17.82 -6.90 -7.41
N LEU A 278 -17.25 -6.31 -8.46
CA LEU A 278 -16.07 -5.46 -8.30
C LEU A 278 -16.36 -4.26 -7.40
N HIS A 279 -17.46 -3.53 -7.63
CA HIS A 279 -17.83 -2.40 -6.77
C HIS A 279 -18.09 -2.82 -5.34
N LYS A 280 -18.72 -3.99 -5.12
CA LYS A 280 -18.91 -4.56 -3.78
C LYS A 280 -17.57 -4.81 -3.10
N ALA A 281 -16.61 -5.42 -3.79
CA ALA A 281 -15.27 -5.64 -3.25
C ALA A 281 -14.51 -4.34 -3.00
N LEU A 282 -14.71 -3.29 -3.80
CA LEU A 282 -14.11 -1.97 -3.55
C LEU A 282 -14.75 -1.24 -2.37
N HIS A 283 -16.07 -1.40 -2.17
CA HIS A 283 -16.78 -0.86 -1.00
C HIS A 283 -16.45 -1.61 0.30
N GLN A 284 -16.20 -2.91 0.21
CA GLN A 284 -15.82 -3.78 1.32
C GLN A 284 -14.51 -4.50 0.95
N PRO A 285 -13.37 -3.78 1.00
CA PRO A 285 -12.09 -4.33 0.57
C PRO A 285 -11.69 -5.53 1.44
N PRO A 286 -10.94 -6.48 0.87
CA PRO A 286 -10.40 -7.59 1.62
C PRO A 286 -9.52 -7.08 2.76
N THR A 287 -9.64 -7.70 3.92
CA THR A 287 -8.92 -7.31 5.14
C THR A 287 -7.77 -8.24 5.47
N LYS A 288 -7.79 -9.45 4.89
CA LYS A 288 -6.74 -10.45 5.00
C LYS A 288 -6.16 -10.76 3.63
N THR A 289 -4.84 -10.96 3.58
CA THR A 289 -4.14 -11.35 2.33
C THR A 289 -4.66 -12.66 1.76
N ALA A 290 -5.12 -13.54 2.65
CA ALA A 290 -5.71 -14.82 2.33
C ALA A 290 -7.00 -14.72 1.49
N GLU A 291 -7.77 -13.64 1.60
CA GLU A 291 -8.99 -13.42 0.80
C GLU A 291 -8.67 -13.24 -0.69
N LEU A 292 -7.45 -12.76 -1.01
CA LEU A 292 -6.99 -12.62 -2.40
C LEU A 292 -6.28 -13.87 -2.91
N MET A 293 -5.56 -14.59 -2.04
CA MET A 293 -4.78 -15.79 -2.41
C MET A 293 -5.65 -17.03 -2.58
N TYR A 294 -6.75 -17.11 -1.82
CA TYR A 294 -7.63 -18.26 -1.74
C TYR A 294 -9.07 -17.84 -2.03
N LEU A 295 -9.40 -17.82 -3.31
CA LEU A 295 -10.64 -17.27 -3.86
C LEU A 295 -11.90 -18.11 -3.54
N PHE A 296 -11.71 -19.30 -3.00
CA PHE A 296 -12.79 -20.20 -2.61
C PHE A 296 -13.07 -20.09 -1.11
N GLU A 297 -14.31 -20.35 -0.71
CA GLU A 297 -14.73 -20.27 0.68
C GLU A 297 -13.90 -21.22 1.55
N ARG A 298 -13.22 -20.64 2.56
CA ARG A 298 -12.45 -21.38 3.55
C ARG A 298 -13.29 -21.51 4.82
N ASN A 299 -13.65 -22.74 5.16
CA ASN A 299 -14.37 -23.02 6.41
C ASN A 299 -13.35 -23.12 7.57
N LEU A 300 -12.90 -21.95 8.04
CA LEU A 300 -11.94 -21.83 9.13
C LEU A 300 -12.66 -21.50 10.45
N PRO A 301 -12.17 -22.01 11.59
CA PRO A 301 -12.73 -21.65 12.89
C PRO A 301 -12.52 -20.15 13.17
N ASP A 302 -13.48 -19.52 13.84
CA ASP A 302 -13.32 -18.16 14.35
C ASP A 302 -12.50 -18.20 15.65
N LYS A 303 -11.18 -18.01 15.50
CA LYS A 303 -10.24 -17.89 16.62
C LYS A 303 -9.33 -16.70 16.38
N LYS A 304 -8.91 -16.07 17.47
CA LYS A 304 -7.92 -15.00 17.43
C LYS A 304 -6.70 -15.38 18.23
N VAL A 305 -5.54 -14.97 17.72
CA VAL A 305 -4.30 -15.07 18.47
C VAL A 305 -4.36 -14.12 19.66
N THR A 306 -3.83 -14.57 20.80
CA THR A 306 -3.60 -13.72 21.97
C THR A 306 -2.12 -13.74 22.28
N LEU A 307 -1.49 -12.57 22.15
CA LEU A 307 -0.07 -12.41 22.48
C LEU A 307 0.13 -12.47 24.00
N PRO A 308 1.17 -13.17 24.49
CA PRO A 308 1.47 -13.23 25.92
C PRO A 308 1.90 -11.86 26.43
N THR A 309 1.77 -11.59 27.72
CA THR A 309 2.39 -10.41 28.35
C THR A 309 3.92 -10.46 28.23
N THR A 310 4.52 -9.33 27.88
CA THR A 310 5.96 -9.19 27.65
C THR A 310 6.58 -8.21 28.64
N PRO A 311 7.81 -8.47 29.12
CA PRO A 311 8.54 -7.50 29.92
C PRO A 311 9.06 -6.39 28.99
N GLY A 312 8.80 -5.12 29.33
CA GLY A 312 9.31 -3.98 28.56
C GLY A 312 8.26 -3.24 27.74
N GLU A 313 8.72 -2.34 26.89
CA GLU A 313 7.88 -1.47 26.06
C GLU A 313 7.48 -2.19 24.76
N ILE A 314 6.18 -2.16 24.46
CA ILE A 314 5.67 -2.64 23.17
C ILE A 314 6.01 -1.59 22.13
N VAL A 315 6.83 -1.97 21.15
CA VAL A 315 7.25 -1.08 20.06
C VAL A 315 6.22 -1.13 18.94
N LEU A 316 5.83 -2.34 18.52
CA LEU A 316 4.90 -2.54 17.42
C LEU A 316 4.23 -3.92 17.50
N GLU A 317 2.97 -3.97 17.10
CA GLU A 317 2.21 -5.21 16.87
C GLU A 317 1.60 -5.19 15.48
N ASP A 318 1.64 -6.31 14.78
CA ASP A 318 0.96 -6.46 13.49
C ASP A 318 0.78 -7.95 13.12
N SER A 319 0.32 -8.21 11.89
CA SER A 319 0.12 -9.51 11.29
C SER A 319 1.00 -9.70 10.05
N GLY A 320 1.52 -10.91 9.86
CA GLY A 320 2.14 -11.34 8.60
C GLY A 320 1.09 -11.74 7.56
N GLY A 321 -0.04 -12.29 8.01
CA GLY A 321 -1.08 -12.86 7.17
C GLY A 321 -0.65 -14.14 6.47
N ALA A 322 -1.56 -14.71 5.68
CA ALA A 322 -1.25 -15.90 4.89
C ALA A 322 -0.14 -15.65 3.88
N LEU A 323 -0.02 -14.42 3.35
CA LEU A 323 1.09 -14.05 2.49
C LEU A 323 2.42 -14.12 3.24
N GLY A 324 2.52 -13.49 4.42
CA GLY A 324 3.75 -13.48 5.21
C GLY A 324 4.17 -14.89 5.62
N LEU A 325 3.23 -15.74 6.03
CA LEU A 325 3.50 -17.13 6.36
C LEU A 325 3.96 -17.94 5.16
N ARG A 326 3.29 -17.83 4.00
CA ARG A 326 3.72 -18.52 2.78
C ARG A 326 5.14 -18.13 2.40
N LEU A 327 5.41 -16.83 2.32
CA LEU A 327 6.72 -16.31 1.93
C LEU A 327 7.83 -16.65 2.93
N TRP A 328 7.49 -16.90 4.18
CA TRP A 328 8.43 -17.37 5.19
C TRP A 328 8.80 -18.85 5.00
N LEU A 329 7.88 -19.68 4.50
CA LEU A 329 8.08 -21.11 4.27
C LEU A 329 8.64 -21.43 2.86
N ASP A 330 8.37 -20.59 1.87
CA ASP A 330 8.81 -20.76 0.48
C ASP A 330 10.32 -21.06 0.30
N PRO A 331 11.25 -20.50 1.09
CA PRO A 331 12.68 -20.84 0.98
C PRO A 331 13.02 -22.32 1.20
N LEU A 332 12.13 -23.12 1.80
CA LEU A 332 12.32 -24.56 1.96
C LEU A 332 12.12 -25.35 0.64
N GLY A 333 11.65 -24.70 -0.42
CA GLY A 333 11.58 -25.25 -1.77
C GLY A 333 10.29 -26.00 -2.12
N ASP A 334 9.43 -26.32 -1.15
CA ASP A 334 8.11 -26.90 -1.39
C ASP A 334 7.01 -25.83 -1.36
N VAL A 335 6.89 -25.12 -2.48
CA VAL A 335 5.92 -24.01 -2.65
C VAL A 335 4.47 -24.49 -2.47
N GLN A 336 4.15 -25.74 -2.82
CA GLN A 336 2.81 -26.28 -2.63
C GLN A 336 2.53 -26.52 -1.15
N ALA A 337 3.46 -27.11 -0.41
CA ALA A 337 3.32 -27.29 1.03
C ALA A 337 3.19 -25.93 1.75
N SER A 338 3.99 -24.92 1.38
CA SER A 338 3.87 -23.55 1.90
C SER A 338 2.48 -22.97 1.64
N ARG A 339 1.94 -23.15 0.43
CA ARG A 339 0.59 -22.69 0.06
C ARG A 339 -0.47 -23.40 0.89
N ASP A 340 -0.41 -24.72 1.02
CA ASP A 340 -1.38 -25.54 1.76
C ASP A 340 -1.39 -25.18 3.25
N ILE A 341 -0.22 -24.94 3.85
CA ILE A 341 -0.10 -24.52 5.25
C ILE A 341 -0.70 -23.12 5.43
N ALA A 342 -0.36 -22.16 4.57
CA ALA A 342 -0.87 -20.80 4.65
C ALA A 342 -2.38 -20.68 4.39
N GLU A 343 -2.96 -21.61 3.61
CA GLU A 343 -4.41 -21.66 3.37
C GLU A 343 -5.19 -21.93 4.66
N GLN A 344 -4.64 -22.76 5.53
CA GLN A 344 -5.21 -23.17 6.82
C GLN A 344 -4.88 -22.20 7.97
N LEU A 345 -4.24 -21.06 7.68
CA LEU A 345 -3.99 -20.02 8.65
C LEU A 345 -5.32 -19.36 9.05
N VAL A 346 -5.63 -19.40 10.34
CA VAL A 346 -6.82 -18.78 10.93
C VAL A 346 -6.51 -17.33 11.28
N ASP A 347 -5.43 -17.13 12.03
CA ASP A 347 -4.99 -15.82 12.50
C ASP A 347 -3.49 -15.87 12.84
N ASP A 348 -2.83 -14.72 12.75
CA ASP A 348 -1.47 -14.56 13.25
C ASP A 348 -1.25 -13.16 13.81
N GLN A 349 -0.36 -13.07 14.79
CA GLN A 349 0.09 -11.80 15.35
C GLN A 349 1.55 -11.90 15.75
N TRP A 350 2.31 -10.86 15.45
CA TRP A 350 3.64 -10.66 15.97
C TRP A 350 3.71 -9.39 16.80
N ARG A 351 4.60 -9.40 17.80
CA ARG A 351 4.95 -8.27 18.65
C ARG A 351 6.45 -8.07 18.66
N LEU A 352 6.86 -6.85 18.36
CA LEU A 352 8.18 -6.31 18.66
C LEU A 352 8.12 -5.56 19.99
N TYR A 353 9.00 -5.90 20.92
CA TYR A 353 9.12 -5.20 22.20
C TYR A 353 10.59 -5.04 22.61
N ALA A 354 10.86 -4.01 23.39
CA ALA A 354 12.19 -3.67 23.87
C ALA A 354 12.26 -3.79 25.40
N THR A 355 13.30 -4.47 25.90
CA THR A 355 13.58 -4.53 27.34
C THR A 355 14.55 -3.45 27.80
N ASP A 356 15.35 -2.93 26.87
CA ASP A 356 16.21 -1.77 27.01
C ASP A 356 16.47 -1.15 25.61
N ASP A 357 17.24 -0.06 25.54
CA ASP A 357 17.53 0.66 24.29
C ASP A 357 18.24 -0.16 23.19
N ARG A 358 18.81 -1.32 23.54
CA ARG A 358 19.65 -2.16 22.66
C ARG A 358 19.05 -3.54 22.42
N THR A 359 18.25 -4.04 23.34
CA THR A 359 17.74 -5.41 23.32
C THR A 359 16.29 -5.43 22.83
N HIS A 360 16.11 -5.99 21.63
CA HIS A 360 14.80 -6.14 21.00
C HIS A 360 14.42 -7.60 20.92
N HIS A 361 13.13 -7.85 21.16
CA HIS A 361 12.54 -9.17 21.16
C HIS A 361 11.34 -9.21 20.23
N LEU A 362 11.19 -10.32 19.54
CA LEU A 362 10.04 -10.63 18.72
C LEU A 362 9.36 -11.90 19.24
N ILE A 363 8.04 -11.84 19.32
CA ILE A 363 7.19 -13.04 19.43
C ILE A 363 6.24 -13.02 18.23
N TRP A 364 6.19 -14.11 17.47
CA TRP A 364 5.19 -14.34 16.43
C TRP A 364 4.41 -15.60 16.75
N ILE A 365 3.09 -15.50 16.83
CA ILE A 365 2.19 -16.62 17.06
C ILE A 365 1.29 -16.78 15.84
N VAL A 366 1.22 -18.01 15.35
CA VAL A 366 0.34 -18.42 14.24
C VAL A 366 -0.66 -19.44 14.75
N GLU A 367 -1.93 -19.27 14.41
CA GLU A 367 -3.03 -20.19 14.73
C GLU A 367 -3.55 -20.83 13.45
N PHE A 368 -3.65 -22.16 13.45
CA PHE A 368 -4.12 -22.97 12.32
C PHE A 368 -5.50 -23.58 12.59
N ALA A 369 -6.15 -24.02 11.52
CA ALA A 369 -7.46 -24.67 11.58
C ALA A 369 -7.45 -25.95 12.44
N ASP A 370 -6.38 -26.74 12.34
CA ASP A 370 -6.31 -28.07 12.94
C ASP A 370 -4.88 -28.49 13.34
N ALA A 371 -4.82 -29.55 14.15
CA ALA A 371 -3.57 -30.07 14.70
C ALA A 371 -2.67 -30.80 13.69
N ALA A 372 -3.23 -31.33 12.60
CA ALA A 372 -2.46 -31.99 11.55
C ALA A 372 -1.71 -30.94 10.72
N THR A 373 -2.38 -29.86 10.33
CA THR A 373 -1.76 -28.71 9.66
C THR A 373 -0.70 -28.07 10.55
N THR A 374 -1.00 -27.89 11.84
CA THR A 374 0.00 -27.37 12.81
C THR A 374 1.24 -28.26 12.89
N THR A 375 1.08 -29.59 12.76
CA THR A 375 2.22 -30.52 12.77
C THR A 375 3.06 -30.40 11.51
N LYS A 376 2.44 -30.23 10.34
CA LYS A 376 3.16 -29.95 9.08
C LYS A 376 3.90 -28.61 9.16
N ALA A 377 3.21 -27.58 9.66
CA ALA A 377 3.79 -26.26 9.87
C ALA A 377 4.98 -26.31 10.83
N LEU A 378 4.90 -27.09 11.92
CA LEU A 378 6.00 -27.23 12.87
C LEU A 378 7.27 -27.76 12.20
N THR A 379 7.15 -28.75 11.31
CA THR A 379 8.30 -29.23 10.52
C THR A 379 8.91 -28.11 9.67
N GLY A 380 8.07 -27.33 8.97
CA GLY A 380 8.55 -26.18 8.21
C GLY A 380 9.21 -25.11 9.09
N PHE A 381 8.63 -24.82 10.26
CA PHE A 381 9.21 -23.87 11.21
C PHE A 381 10.57 -24.33 11.73
N CYS A 382 10.69 -25.59 12.15
CA CYS A 382 11.97 -26.16 12.59
C CYS A 382 13.01 -26.16 11.46
N GLY A 383 12.62 -26.46 10.22
CA GLY A 383 13.51 -26.40 9.06
C GLY A 383 13.99 -24.97 8.76
N MET A 384 13.11 -23.98 8.81
CA MET A 384 13.49 -22.56 8.70
C MET A 384 14.38 -22.11 9.85
N GLY A 385 14.11 -22.58 11.08
CA GLY A 385 14.98 -22.33 12.22
C GLY A 385 16.39 -22.89 12.02
N SER A 386 16.51 -24.07 11.41
CA SER A 386 17.80 -24.66 11.05
C SER A 386 18.51 -23.86 9.96
N TYR A 387 17.77 -23.40 8.96
CA TYR A 387 18.27 -22.47 7.94
C TYR A 387 18.87 -21.20 8.58
N PHE A 388 18.16 -20.56 9.51
CA PHE A 388 18.66 -19.34 10.17
C PHE A 388 19.81 -19.58 11.14
N THR A 389 19.92 -20.78 11.71
CA THR A 389 21.00 -21.12 12.65
C THR A 389 22.22 -21.75 11.98
N GLY A 390 22.14 -22.04 10.68
CA GLY A 390 23.17 -22.79 9.95
C GLY A 390 23.33 -24.23 10.46
N SER A 391 22.28 -24.81 11.05
CA SER A 391 22.28 -26.16 11.60
C SER A 391 21.96 -27.19 10.52
N ASP A 392 22.77 -28.27 10.45
CA ASP A 392 22.53 -29.41 9.54
C ASP A 392 21.35 -30.30 9.97
N THR A 393 20.81 -30.08 11.16
CA THR A 393 19.65 -30.81 11.70
C THR A 393 18.53 -29.86 12.07
N ASP A 394 17.28 -30.30 11.90
CA ASP A 394 16.07 -29.58 12.32
C ASP A 394 16.14 -29.16 13.80
N LEU A 395 15.69 -27.94 14.10
CA LEU A 395 15.62 -27.47 15.47
C LEU A 395 14.66 -28.32 16.30
N THR A 396 15.05 -28.62 17.54
CA THR A 396 14.15 -29.28 18.48
C THR A 396 13.14 -28.28 19.03
N PRO A 397 11.82 -28.53 18.92
CA PRO A 397 10.81 -27.62 19.47
C PRO A 397 11.01 -27.35 20.96
N GLY A 398 10.86 -26.08 21.36
CA GLY A 398 11.01 -25.60 22.73
C GLY A 398 12.46 -25.45 23.21
N LYS A 399 13.46 -25.82 22.41
CA LYS A 399 14.88 -25.60 22.76
C LYS A 399 15.40 -24.33 22.07
N PRO A 400 16.01 -23.40 22.82
CA PRO A 400 16.68 -22.25 22.22
C PRO A 400 17.86 -22.68 21.34
N ALA A 401 18.02 -22.01 20.21
CA ALA A 401 19.16 -22.12 19.32
C ALA A 401 19.72 -20.73 19.02
N GLN A 402 21.03 -20.64 18.77
CA GLN A 402 21.69 -19.37 18.48
C GLN A 402 21.97 -19.24 16.98
N THR A 403 21.65 -18.09 16.40
CA THR A 403 22.02 -17.79 15.01
C THR A 403 23.49 -17.38 14.92
N PRO A 404 24.11 -17.43 13.72
CA PRO A 404 25.48 -16.95 13.54
C PRO A 404 25.70 -15.49 13.96
N GLU A 405 24.64 -14.67 13.88
CA GLU A 405 24.64 -13.27 14.31
C GLU A 405 24.42 -13.09 15.82
N GLY A 406 24.39 -14.17 16.60
CA GLY A 406 24.27 -14.13 18.06
C GLY A 406 22.84 -14.03 18.59
N ARG A 407 21.81 -14.06 17.72
CA ARG A 407 20.40 -14.02 18.13
C ARG A 407 19.94 -15.33 18.75
N TRP A 408 19.01 -15.27 19.69
CA TRP A 408 18.39 -16.46 20.28
C TRP A 408 17.02 -16.72 19.69
N LEU A 409 16.88 -17.83 18.98
CA LEU A 409 15.66 -18.30 18.34
C LEU A 409 15.07 -19.47 19.13
N THR A 410 13.76 -19.46 19.38
CA THR A 410 13.02 -20.59 19.93
C THR A 410 11.73 -20.78 19.14
N ILE A 411 11.42 -22.02 18.77
CA ILE A 411 10.19 -22.39 18.09
C ILE A 411 9.48 -23.41 18.98
N ASP A 412 8.25 -23.12 19.39
CA ASP A 412 7.48 -24.00 20.26
C ASP A 412 6.02 -24.12 19.81
N ARG A 413 5.31 -25.07 20.42
CA ARG A 413 3.91 -25.38 20.14
C ARG A 413 3.08 -25.14 21.40
N PRO A 414 2.56 -23.92 21.63
CA PRO A 414 1.85 -23.60 22.87
C PRO A 414 0.47 -24.28 22.97
N SER A 415 -0.14 -24.67 21.86
CA SER A 415 -1.40 -25.41 21.82
C SER A 415 -1.42 -26.42 20.66
N PRO A 416 -2.40 -27.35 20.59
CA PRO A 416 -2.55 -28.24 19.45
C PRO A 416 -2.71 -27.53 18.11
N THR A 417 -3.15 -26.27 18.09
CA THR A 417 -3.42 -25.50 16.86
C THR A 417 -2.56 -24.26 16.69
N SER A 418 -1.59 -24.01 17.58
CA SER A 418 -0.73 -22.83 17.52
C SER A 418 0.74 -23.18 17.48
N LEU A 419 1.52 -22.35 16.79
CA LEU A 419 2.98 -22.31 16.89
C LEU A 419 3.41 -20.92 17.34
N ARG A 420 4.55 -20.88 18.02
CA ARG A 420 5.19 -19.65 18.45
C ARG A 420 6.65 -19.64 18.04
N LEU A 421 7.06 -18.56 17.40
CA LEU A 421 8.44 -18.20 17.17
C LEU A 421 8.81 -17.06 18.11
N GLN A 422 9.93 -17.22 18.81
CA GLN A 422 10.53 -16.18 19.65
C GLN A 422 11.94 -15.92 19.16
N ASN A 423 12.27 -14.66 18.91
CA ASN A 423 13.61 -14.27 18.46
C ASN A 423 14.09 -13.06 19.25
N THR A 424 15.29 -13.13 19.81
CA THR A 424 15.90 -12.04 20.59
C THR A 424 17.21 -11.63 19.95
N ALA A 425 17.32 -10.35 19.60
CA ALA A 425 18.60 -9.74 19.27
C ALA A 425 19.24 -9.22 20.57
N ASN A 426 20.27 -9.92 21.03
CA ASN A 426 21.24 -9.35 21.97
C ASN A 426 22.36 -8.67 21.17
N PRO A 427 22.92 -7.57 21.68
CA PRO A 427 24.02 -6.84 21.02
C PRO A 427 25.27 -7.69 20.80
#